data_AF-F3GJI7-F1
#
_entry.id   AF-F3GJI7-F1
#
_cell.length_a   1.000
_cell.length_b   1.000
_cell.length_c   1.000
_cell.angle_alpha   90.00
_cell.angle_beta   90.00
_cell.angle_gamma   90.00
#
_symmetry.space_group_name_H-M   'P 1'
#
loop_
_entity.id
_entity.type
_entity.pdbx_description
1 polymer ?
#
loop_
_entity_poly.entity_id
_entity_poly.type
_entity_poly.pdbx_seq_one_letter_code
_entity_poly.pdbx_strand_id
1 'polypeptide(L)'
;GWNLPMVMSLAAMAGGIILYLLLRKPLKHERITAPPLVGRLNGKRFFERSQVVMMHWARRFERKVSTRRLQPQLFLLVLAAVLGGFIPMYFSGLTWGDRPKIPGSGVFVTLWLIAIACAIGAAWQGKYHRLAALVMVSVCGLMTCITFVWFSAPDLALTQLVVEVVTTVLILLGLRWLPRRNEDVAPLSARLRARTRRIRDFGLAVLVGLGMAILSYAMLTRQTPNAISSFYLSRALPQGGGTNVVNVMLVDFRGFDTFCEL
;
A
#
# COMPACT_ATOMS: atom_id res chain seq x y z
N GLY A 1 -13.01 -25.05 -80.50
CA GLY A 1 -13.47 -23.67 -80.74
C GLY A 1 -12.61 -22.73 -79.91
N TRP A 2 -12.29 -21.56 -80.44
CA TRP A 2 -11.60 -20.51 -79.68
C TRP A 2 -12.49 -20.06 -78.52
N ASN A 3 -12.28 -20.62 -77.33
CA ASN A 3 -13.06 -20.25 -76.15
C ASN A 3 -12.39 -19.08 -75.43
N LEU A 4 -13.20 -18.19 -74.84
CA LEU A 4 -12.75 -17.03 -74.07
C LEU A 4 -11.61 -17.32 -73.06
N PRO A 5 -11.62 -18.45 -72.30
CA PRO A 5 -10.55 -18.79 -71.37
C PRO A 5 -9.19 -19.03 -72.04
N MET A 6 -9.18 -19.55 -73.28
CA MET A 6 -7.94 -19.78 -74.02
C MET A 6 -7.31 -18.45 -74.44
N VAL A 7 -8.11 -17.48 -74.87
CA VAL A 7 -7.65 -16.13 -75.23
C VAL A 7 -7.13 -15.38 -73.99
N MET A 8 -7.81 -15.50 -72.84
CA MET A 8 -7.35 -14.91 -71.57
C MET A 8 -6.02 -15.50 -71.10
N SER A 9 -5.83 -16.82 -71.24
CA SER A 9 -4.56 -17.48 -70.89
C SER A 9 -3.42 -17.05 -71.81
N LEU A 10 -3.67 -16.98 -73.13
CA LEU A 10 -2.70 -16.46 -74.11
C LEU A 10 -2.33 -15.01 -73.84
N ALA A 11 -3.31 -14.15 -73.53
CA ALA A 11 -3.08 -12.75 -73.18
C ALA A 11 -2.29 -12.62 -71.86
N ALA A 12 -2.59 -13.42 -70.84
CA ALA A 12 -1.86 -13.45 -69.58
C ALA A 12 -0.41 -13.90 -69.77
N MET A 13 -0.18 -14.93 -70.60
CA MET A 13 1.15 -15.45 -70.91
C MET A 13 1.97 -14.42 -71.72
N ALA A 14 1.40 -13.83 -72.77
CA ALA A 14 2.03 -12.78 -73.53
C ALA A 14 2.34 -11.55 -72.66
N GLY A 15 1.39 -11.13 -71.80
CA GLY A 15 1.57 -10.06 -70.84
C GLY A 15 2.69 -10.34 -69.83
N GLY A 16 2.76 -11.57 -69.31
CA GLY A 16 3.82 -12.00 -68.40
C GLY A 16 5.21 -12.00 -69.04
N ILE A 17 5.31 -12.44 -70.31
CA ILE A 17 6.57 -12.44 -71.08
C ILE A 17 7.03 -11.00 -71.32
N ILE A 18 6.14 -10.11 -71.77
CA ILE A 18 6.46 -8.69 -72.00
C ILE A 18 6.92 -8.03 -70.69
N LEU A 19 6.19 -8.26 -69.60
CA LEU A 19 6.54 -7.73 -68.29
C LEU A 19 7.92 -8.23 -67.83
N TYR A 20 8.21 -9.53 -67.98
CA TYR A 20 9.51 -10.10 -67.65
C TYR A 20 10.65 -9.48 -68.46
N LEU A 21 10.48 -9.32 -69.77
CA LEU A 21 11.51 -8.73 -70.64
C LEU A 21 11.81 -7.26 -70.28
N LEU A 22 10.78 -6.49 -69.92
CA LEU A 22 10.92 -5.11 -69.46
C LEU A 22 11.65 -5.02 -68.10
N LEU A 23 11.35 -5.94 -67.17
CA LEU A 23 11.95 -5.97 -65.82
C LEU A 23 13.33 -6.67 -65.78
N ARG A 24 13.70 -7.47 -66.78
CA ARG A 24 14.96 -8.25 -66.82
C ARG A 24 16.21 -7.38 -66.76
N LYS A 25 16.25 -6.25 -67.48
CA LYS A 25 17.40 -5.32 -67.50
C LYS A 25 17.60 -4.60 -66.14
N PRO A 26 16.57 -4.01 -65.50
CA PRO A 26 16.72 -3.37 -64.20
C PRO A 26 16.91 -4.34 -63.03
N LEU A 27 16.37 -5.58 -63.09
CA LEU A 27 16.65 -6.62 -62.10
C LEU A 27 18.11 -7.09 -62.14
N LYS A 28 18.67 -7.30 -63.34
CA LYS A 28 20.08 -7.72 -63.51
C LYS A 28 21.12 -6.69 -63.05
N HIS A 29 20.78 -5.40 -63.06
CA HIS A 29 21.64 -4.31 -62.58
C HIS A 29 21.39 -3.95 -61.11
N GLU A 30 20.67 -4.81 -60.36
CA GLU A 30 20.30 -4.57 -58.95
C GLU A 30 19.58 -3.23 -58.68
N ARG A 31 19.04 -2.57 -59.71
CA ARG A 31 18.33 -1.28 -59.54
C ARG A 31 16.97 -1.44 -58.85
N ILE A 32 16.42 -2.66 -58.83
CA ILE A 32 15.16 -3.00 -58.18
C ILE A 32 15.42 -4.17 -57.24
N THR A 33 15.81 -3.88 -56.00
CA THR A 33 16.07 -4.88 -54.95
C THR A 33 14.79 -5.36 -54.24
N ALA A 34 13.66 -4.70 -54.47
CA ALA A 34 12.35 -5.09 -53.96
C ALA A 34 11.22 -4.67 -54.93
N PRO A 35 10.08 -5.39 -54.98
CA PRO A 35 8.95 -5.01 -55.82
C PRO A 35 8.48 -3.58 -55.48
N PRO A 36 8.32 -2.67 -56.47
CA PRO A 36 8.16 -1.23 -56.23
C PRO A 36 6.89 -0.87 -55.43
N LEU A 37 5.83 -1.68 -55.53
CA LEU A 37 4.56 -1.49 -54.82
C LEU A 37 4.49 -2.31 -53.52
N VAL A 38 4.90 -3.58 -53.55
CA VAL A 38 4.75 -4.52 -52.42
C VAL A 38 5.92 -4.42 -51.41
N GLY A 39 7.09 -3.93 -51.83
CA GLY A 39 8.24 -3.74 -50.94
C GLY A 39 8.01 -2.68 -49.86
N ARG A 40 7.07 -1.76 -50.08
CA ARG A 40 6.64 -0.75 -49.08
C ARG A 40 5.67 -1.34 -48.04
N LEU A 41 4.88 -2.35 -48.42
CA LEU A 41 3.88 -3.02 -47.59
C LEU A 41 4.43 -4.36 -47.08
N ASN A 42 5.49 -4.30 -46.27
CA ASN A 42 6.01 -5.49 -45.61
C ASN A 42 5.27 -5.73 -44.29
N GLY A 43 4.40 -6.75 -44.25
CA GLY A 43 3.61 -7.10 -43.06
C GLY A 43 4.47 -7.33 -41.80
N LYS A 44 5.68 -7.89 -41.96
CA LYS A 44 6.64 -8.05 -40.86
C LYS A 44 7.04 -6.71 -40.25
N ARG A 45 7.34 -5.70 -41.08
CA ARG A 45 7.71 -4.36 -40.59
C ARG A 45 6.54 -3.64 -39.91
N PHE A 46 5.30 -3.86 -40.37
CA PHE A 46 4.11 -3.30 -39.74
C PHE A 46 3.88 -3.93 -38.35
N PHE A 47 4.02 -5.24 -38.24
CA PHE A 47 3.92 -5.96 -36.98
C PHE A 47 5.03 -5.58 -35.99
N GLU A 48 6.29 -5.50 -36.43
CA GLU A 48 7.40 -5.04 -35.58
C GLU A 48 7.17 -3.60 -35.09
N ARG A 49 6.68 -2.70 -35.96
CA ARG A 49 6.32 -1.33 -35.57
C ARG A 49 5.18 -1.29 -34.55
N SER A 50 4.13 -2.10 -34.73
CA SER A 50 3.01 -2.11 -33.79
C SER A 50 3.44 -2.63 -32.41
N GLN A 51 4.29 -3.66 -32.35
CA GLN A 51 4.88 -4.13 -31.10
C GLN A 51 5.73 -3.05 -30.40
N VAL A 52 6.54 -2.33 -31.16
CA VAL A 52 7.36 -1.22 -30.62
C VAL A 52 6.47 -0.10 -30.07
N VAL A 53 5.42 0.30 -30.81
CA VAL A 53 4.46 1.31 -30.36
C VAL A 53 3.75 0.85 -29.09
N MET A 54 3.29 -0.39 -29.04
CA MET A 54 2.62 -0.97 -27.87
C MET A 54 3.54 -0.99 -26.65
N MET A 55 4.80 -1.39 -26.80
CA MET A 55 5.80 -1.34 -25.73
C MET A 55 6.08 0.09 -25.26
N HIS A 56 6.13 1.06 -26.16
CA HIS A 56 6.31 2.47 -25.77
C HIS A 56 5.14 2.99 -24.96
N TRP A 57 3.91 2.66 -25.37
CA TRP A 57 2.70 3.00 -24.63
C TRP A 57 2.65 2.30 -23.27
N ALA A 58 2.95 1.00 -23.21
CA ALA A 58 3.00 0.24 -21.98
C ALA A 58 4.02 0.84 -20.99
N ARG A 59 5.25 1.14 -21.44
CA ARG A 59 6.28 1.78 -20.59
C ARG A 59 5.92 3.21 -20.19
N ARG A 60 5.17 3.94 -21.02
CA ARG A 60 4.71 5.30 -20.69
C ARG A 60 3.57 5.26 -19.67
N PHE A 61 2.68 4.27 -19.79
CA PHE A 61 1.62 4.01 -18.83
C PHE A 61 2.20 3.54 -17.50
N GLU A 62 3.08 2.54 -17.51
CA GLU A 62 3.80 2.04 -16.34
C GLU A 62 4.53 3.18 -15.63
N ARG A 63 5.27 4.04 -16.34
CA ARG A 63 5.95 5.18 -15.71
C ARG A 63 5.02 6.23 -15.10
N LYS A 64 3.78 6.33 -15.56
CA LYS A 64 2.77 7.24 -15.00
C LYS A 64 2.03 6.63 -13.81
N VAL A 65 1.72 5.34 -13.88
CA VAL A 65 0.89 4.64 -12.88
C VAL A 65 1.75 4.01 -11.78
N SER A 66 2.84 3.35 -12.17
CA SER A 66 3.79 2.76 -11.25
C SER A 66 4.73 3.83 -10.70
N THR A 67 4.92 3.81 -9.39
CA THR A 67 5.96 4.58 -8.75
C THR A 67 6.81 3.63 -7.92
N ARG A 68 8.14 3.78 -7.94
CA ARG A 68 9.05 3.04 -7.06
C ARG A 68 9.23 3.72 -5.70
N ARG A 69 8.61 4.89 -5.51
CA ARG A 69 8.70 5.67 -4.28
C ARG A 69 7.68 5.14 -3.27
N LEU A 70 8.12 4.84 -2.05
CA LEU A 70 7.22 4.37 -0.99
C LEU A 70 6.17 5.41 -0.58
N GLN A 71 6.51 6.71 -0.59
CA GLN A 71 5.59 7.76 -0.13
C GLN A 71 4.27 7.83 -0.94
N PRO A 72 4.26 7.90 -2.28
CA PRO A 72 3.01 7.89 -3.02
C PRO A 72 2.31 6.53 -2.99
N GLN A 73 3.04 5.41 -2.88
CA GLN A 73 2.44 4.09 -2.70
C GLN A 73 1.63 4.02 -1.40
N LEU A 74 2.22 4.43 -0.27
CA LEU A 74 1.53 4.49 1.02
C LEU A 74 0.35 5.46 0.99
N PHE A 75 0.51 6.63 0.35
CA PHE A 75 -0.59 7.58 0.19
C PHE A 75 -1.77 6.97 -0.57
N LEU A 76 -1.51 6.31 -1.71
CA LEU A 76 -2.55 5.67 -2.51
C LEU A 76 -3.19 4.49 -1.77
N LEU A 77 -2.41 3.72 -1.02
CA LEU A 77 -2.90 2.60 -0.22
C LEU A 77 -3.82 3.09 0.91
N VAL A 78 -3.41 4.10 1.66
CA VAL A 78 -4.24 4.71 2.72
C VAL A 78 -5.48 5.36 2.11
N LEU A 79 -5.35 6.05 0.98
CA LEU A 79 -6.50 6.62 0.27
C LEU A 79 -7.48 5.54 -0.18
N ALA A 80 -7.00 4.44 -0.75
CA ALA A 80 -7.83 3.31 -1.15
C ALA A 80 -8.52 2.66 0.06
N ALA A 81 -7.83 2.52 1.20
CA ALA A 81 -8.41 2.02 2.43
C ALA A 81 -9.51 2.95 2.99
N VAL A 82 -9.30 4.27 2.95
CA VAL A 82 -10.31 5.27 3.33
C VAL A 82 -11.54 5.17 2.45
N LEU A 83 -11.35 5.13 1.12
CA LEU A 83 -12.47 4.99 0.18
C LEU A 83 -13.21 3.66 0.40
N GLY A 84 -12.46 2.57 0.57
CA GLY A 84 -13.01 1.24 0.85
C GLY A 84 -13.80 1.15 2.15
N GLY A 85 -13.35 1.84 3.21
CA GLY A 85 -14.08 1.94 4.48
C GLY A 85 -15.27 2.91 4.44
N PHE A 86 -15.16 3.97 3.65
CA PHE A 86 -16.22 4.98 3.52
C PHE A 86 -17.44 4.46 2.73
N ILE A 87 -17.22 3.63 1.70
CA ILE A 87 -18.30 3.05 0.88
C ILE A 87 -19.38 2.35 1.74
N PRO A 88 -19.07 1.32 2.55
CA PRO A 88 -20.08 0.65 3.36
C PRO A 88 -20.69 1.57 4.43
N MET A 89 -19.91 2.50 4.98
CA MET A 89 -20.43 3.49 5.93
C MET A 89 -21.48 4.41 5.29
N TYR A 90 -21.27 4.81 4.04
CA TYR A 90 -22.21 5.65 3.30
C TYR A 90 -23.51 4.91 2.97
N PHE A 91 -23.42 3.64 2.56
CA PHE A 91 -24.59 2.85 2.18
C PHE A 91 -25.37 2.27 3.36
N SER A 92 -24.70 1.77 4.40
CA SER A 92 -25.34 1.13 5.55
C SER A 92 -25.68 2.09 6.68
N GLY A 93 -25.16 3.32 6.63
CA GLY A 93 -25.29 4.30 7.69
C GLY A 93 -24.43 3.96 8.92
N LEU A 94 -24.04 5.01 9.67
CA LEU A 94 -23.34 4.84 10.94
C LEU A 94 -24.33 4.98 12.10
N THR A 95 -24.66 3.87 12.75
CA THR A 95 -25.46 3.86 13.98
C THR A 95 -24.57 3.69 15.20
N TRP A 96 -24.80 4.55 16.19
CA TRP A 96 -24.22 4.46 17.53
C TRP A 96 -25.08 3.55 18.40
N GLY A 97 -24.50 2.94 19.43
CA GLY A 97 -25.27 2.17 20.40
C GLY A 97 -25.41 2.89 21.75
N ASP A 98 -26.26 2.33 22.62
CA ASP A 98 -26.58 2.89 23.94
C ASP A 98 -25.85 2.19 25.09
N ARG A 99 -24.71 1.54 24.81
CA ARG A 99 -23.94 0.86 25.86
C ARG A 99 -23.49 1.86 26.94
N PRO A 100 -23.66 1.55 28.24
CA PRO A 100 -23.21 2.42 29.31
C PRO A 100 -21.71 2.69 29.21
N LYS A 101 -21.35 3.97 29.31
CA LYS A 101 -19.98 4.46 29.14
C LYS A 101 -19.25 4.37 30.48
N ILE A 102 -17.97 4.00 30.43
CA ILE A 102 -17.09 4.06 31.61
C ILE A 102 -16.83 5.55 31.89
N PRO A 103 -17.05 6.05 33.11
CA PRO A 103 -16.76 7.43 33.45
C PRO A 103 -15.26 7.71 33.25
N GLY A 104 -14.95 8.78 32.51
CA GLY A 104 -13.57 9.15 32.23
C GLY A 104 -12.88 9.67 33.49
N SER A 105 -11.77 9.03 33.88
CA SER A 105 -10.88 9.58 34.90
C SER A 105 -10.08 10.74 34.32
N GLY A 106 -9.99 11.86 35.04
CA GLY A 106 -9.14 13.00 34.65
C GLY A 106 -7.68 12.59 34.44
N VAL A 107 -7.19 11.65 35.25
CA VAL A 107 -5.83 11.06 35.12
C VAL A 107 -5.69 10.37 33.77
N PHE A 108 -6.68 9.56 33.37
CA PHE A 108 -6.66 8.84 32.10
C PHE A 108 -6.66 9.80 30.90
N VAL A 109 -7.44 10.89 30.98
CA VAL A 109 -7.45 11.93 29.94
C VAL A 109 -6.07 12.62 29.86
N THR A 110 -5.48 13.00 30.99
CA THR A 110 -4.16 13.65 30.99
C THR A 110 -3.07 12.75 30.41
N LEU A 111 -3.12 11.45 30.71
CA LEU A 111 -2.20 10.44 30.18
C LEU A 111 -2.25 10.40 28.65
N TRP A 112 -3.45 10.33 28.07
CA TRP A 112 -3.62 10.30 26.62
C TRP A 112 -3.33 11.65 25.95
N LEU A 113 -3.55 12.78 26.62
CA LEU A 113 -3.12 14.09 26.12
C LEU A 113 -1.59 14.18 26.01
N ILE A 114 -0.86 13.65 27.00
CA ILE A 114 0.61 13.54 26.94
C ILE A 114 1.01 12.64 25.76
N ALA A 115 0.38 11.47 25.61
CA ALA A 115 0.65 10.57 24.49
C ALA A 115 0.43 11.24 23.12
N ILE A 116 -0.68 11.97 22.95
CA ILE A 116 -0.98 12.71 21.72
C ILE A 116 0.05 13.80 21.45
N ALA A 117 0.42 14.58 22.48
CA ALA A 117 1.44 15.63 22.35
C ALA A 117 2.79 15.04 21.93
N CYS A 118 3.21 13.94 22.57
CA CYS A 118 4.43 13.22 22.21
C CYS A 118 4.37 12.62 20.79
N ALA A 119 3.25 12.05 20.37
CA ALA A 119 3.07 11.50 19.03
C ALA A 119 3.19 12.58 17.94
N ILE A 120 2.55 13.74 18.16
CA ILE A 120 2.66 14.91 17.26
C ILE A 120 4.10 15.42 17.25
N GLY A 121 4.73 15.52 18.43
CA GLY A 121 6.14 15.91 18.58
C GLY A 121 7.09 14.98 17.83
N ALA A 122 6.90 13.67 17.97
CA ALA A 122 7.68 12.65 17.26
C ALA A 122 7.52 12.77 15.74
N ALA A 123 6.29 12.94 15.24
CA ALA A 123 6.01 13.10 13.82
C ALA A 123 6.67 14.37 13.23
N TRP A 124 6.73 15.47 14.01
CA TRP A 124 7.41 16.69 13.60
C TRP A 124 8.93 16.50 13.61
N GLN A 125 9.48 15.99 14.72
CA GLN A 125 10.92 15.92 14.96
C GLN A 125 11.61 14.79 14.19
N GLY A 126 10.88 13.74 13.77
CA GLY A 126 11.46 12.52 13.18
C GLY A 126 12.29 12.74 11.91
N LYS A 127 12.12 13.88 11.22
CA LYS A 127 12.92 14.19 10.02
C LYS A 127 14.36 14.59 10.35
N TYR A 128 14.58 15.32 11.44
CA TYR A 128 15.85 15.99 11.74
C TYR A 128 16.40 15.65 13.12
N HIS A 129 15.54 15.51 14.13
CA HIS A 129 15.89 15.15 15.50
C HIS A 129 15.40 13.73 15.84
N ARG A 130 15.98 12.73 15.16
CA ARG A 130 15.57 11.32 15.27
C ARG A 130 15.65 10.76 16.68
N LEU A 131 16.66 11.16 17.47
CA LEU A 131 16.80 10.75 18.87
C LEU A 131 15.64 11.29 19.72
N ALA A 132 15.31 12.57 19.58
CA ALA A 132 14.22 13.18 20.32
C ALA A 132 12.86 12.60 19.89
N ALA A 133 12.67 12.34 18.59
CA ALA A 133 11.49 11.63 18.10
C ALA A 133 11.37 10.22 18.69
N LEU A 134 12.49 9.48 18.81
CA LEU A 134 12.50 8.15 19.41
C LEU A 134 12.09 8.20 20.89
N VAL A 135 12.64 9.14 21.66
CA VAL A 135 12.25 9.34 23.08
C VAL A 135 10.75 9.63 23.20
N MET A 136 10.21 10.48 22.33
CA MET A 136 8.78 10.79 22.31
C MET A 136 7.91 9.58 21.94
N VAL A 137 8.38 8.70 21.04
CA VAL A 137 7.72 7.42 20.74
C VAL A 137 7.75 6.50 21.95
N SER A 138 8.88 6.38 22.66
CA SER A 138 8.97 5.59 23.89
C SER A 138 8.03 6.08 24.98
N VAL A 139 7.81 7.40 25.10
CA VAL A 139 6.76 7.94 25.99
C VAL A 139 5.38 7.45 25.58
N CYS A 140 5.06 7.42 24.28
CA CYS A 140 3.79 6.88 23.79
C CYS A 140 3.64 5.38 24.17
N GLY A 141 4.69 4.59 24.03
CA GLY A 141 4.71 3.17 24.44
C GLY A 141 4.54 2.97 25.95
N LEU A 142 5.10 3.85 26.78
CA LEU A 142 4.86 3.83 28.22
C LEU A 142 3.40 4.18 28.56
N MET A 143 2.81 5.17 27.86
CA MET A 143 1.40 5.52 28.04
C MET A 143 0.46 4.37 27.66
N THR A 144 0.77 3.60 26.60
CA THR A 144 0.00 2.40 26.24
C THR A 144 0.17 1.27 27.26
N CYS A 145 1.38 1.07 27.79
CA CYS A 145 1.65 0.11 28.87
C CYS A 145 0.82 0.43 30.13
N ILE A 146 0.82 1.68 30.59
CA ILE A 146 0.00 2.12 31.73
C ILE A 146 -1.49 1.90 31.44
N THR A 147 -1.93 2.14 30.20
CA THR A 147 -3.31 1.88 29.78
C THR A 147 -3.68 0.39 29.90
N PHE A 148 -2.78 -0.53 29.53
CA PHE A 148 -3.02 -1.96 29.71
C PHE A 148 -3.11 -2.37 31.18
N VAL A 149 -2.23 -1.85 32.04
CA VAL A 149 -2.32 -2.07 33.48
C VAL A 149 -3.65 -1.55 34.03
N TRP A 150 -4.09 -0.37 33.58
CA TRP A 150 -5.37 0.23 33.98
C TRP A 150 -6.58 -0.63 33.61
N PHE A 151 -6.51 -1.34 32.47
CA PHE A 151 -7.55 -2.28 32.02
C PHE A 151 -7.33 -3.71 32.54
N SER A 152 -6.50 -3.91 33.56
CA SER A 152 -6.21 -5.22 34.16
C SER A 152 -5.65 -6.25 33.16
N ALA A 153 -4.85 -5.79 32.20
CA ALA A 153 -4.16 -6.62 31.22
C ALA A 153 -2.62 -6.62 31.46
N PRO A 154 -2.14 -7.22 32.56
CA PRO A 154 -0.73 -7.15 32.96
C PRO A 154 0.22 -7.86 31.98
N ASP A 155 -0.18 -8.98 31.39
CA ASP A 155 0.67 -9.73 30.44
C ASP A 155 0.93 -8.92 29.16
N LEU A 156 -0.08 -8.19 28.67
CA LEU A 156 0.08 -7.27 27.54
C LEU A 156 0.96 -6.09 27.92
N ALA A 157 0.85 -5.57 29.15
CA ALA A 157 1.69 -4.48 29.62
C ALA A 157 3.17 -4.87 29.68
N LEU A 158 3.46 -6.07 30.23
CA LEU A 158 4.83 -6.58 30.34
C LEU A 158 5.45 -6.83 28.96
N THR A 159 4.72 -7.48 28.06
CA THR A 159 5.21 -7.74 26.69
C THR A 159 5.40 -6.43 25.92
N GLN A 160 4.46 -5.48 26.02
CA GLN A 160 4.60 -4.15 25.43
C GLN A 160 5.86 -3.43 25.92
N LEU A 161 6.14 -3.48 27.23
CA LEU A 161 7.31 -2.83 27.80
C LEU A 161 8.62 -3.47 27.29
N VAL A 162 8.69 -4.80 27.25
CA VAL A 162 9.87 -5.50 26.73
C VAL A 162 10.08 -5.19 25.24
N VAL A 163 9.02 -5.26 24.43
CA VAL A 163 9.09 -4.94 23.00
C VAL A 163 9.50 -3.47 22.79
N GLU A 164 8.98 -2.54 23.58
CA GLU A 164 9.34 -1.13 23.50
C GLU A 164 10.83 -0.91 23.79
N VAL A 165 11.37 -1.56 24.83
CA VAL A 165 12.80 -1.47 25.16
C VAL A 165 13.66 -2.07 24.05
N VAL A 166 13.33 -3.28 23.59
CA VAL A 166 14.08 -3.97 22.53
C VAL A 166 14.05 -3.16 21.23
N THR A 167 12.88 -2.70 20.80
CA THR A 167 12.75 -1.89 19.58
C THR A 167 13.47 -0.55 19.69
N THR A 168 13.41 0.12 20.85
CA THR A 168 14.16 1.35 21.11
C THR A 168 15.66 1.11 20.99
N VAL A 169 16.19 0.03 21.58
CA VAL A 169 17.61 -0.34 21.47
C VAL A 169 17.99 -0.64 20.02
N LEU A 170 17.20 -1.43 19.30
CA LEU A 170 17.45 -1.75 17.88
C LEU A 170 17.43 -0.49 17.00
N ILE A 171 16.48 0.42 17.22
CA ILE A 171 16.43 1.68 16.48
C ILE A 171 17.63 2.57 16.82
N LEU A 172 18.04 2.65 18.09
CA LEU A 172 19.24 3.39 18.49
C LEU A 172 20.51 2.84 17.82
N LEU A 173 20.65 1.51 17.77
CA LEU A 173 21.75 0.85 17.06
C LEU A 173 21.72 1.18 15.56
N GLY A 174 20.54 1.12 14.93
CA GLY A 174 20.38 1.51 13.52
C GLY A 174 20.68 2.99 13.27
N LEU A 175 20.29 3.87 14.19
CA LEU A 175 20.54 5.32 14.11
C LEU A 175 22.03 5.65 14.22
N ARG A 176 22.83 4.84 14.92
CA ARG A 176 24.29 5.02 15.01
C ARG A 176 24.97 5.01 13.65
N TRP A 177 24.45 4.22 12.70
CA TRP A 177 25.01 4.09 11.36
C TRP A 177 24.39 5.04 10.34
N LEU A 178 23.38 5.83 10.72
CA LEU A 178 22.62 6.64 9.77
C LEU A 178 23.17 8.09 9.74
N PRO A 179 23.62 8.60 8.57
CA PRO A 179 24.17 9.94 8.48
C PRO A 179 23.15 11.00 8.94
N ARG A 180 23.65 11.99 9.68
CA ARG A 180 22.84 13.13 10.15
C ARG A 180 22.36 13.93 8.94
N ARG A 181 21.08 14.27 8.94
CA ARG A 181 20.44 14.98 7.84
C ARG A 181 20.41 16.46 8.18
N ASN A 182 21.26 17.25 7.52
CA ASN A 182 21.34 18.69 7.76
C ASN A 182 20.16 19.42 7.09
N GLU A 183 19.59 20.39 7.80
CA GLU A 183 18.43 21.16 7.33
C GLU A 183 18.77 22.15 6.21
N ASP A 184 20.03 22.61 6.16
CA ASP A 184 20.44 23.80 5.41
C ASP A 184 20.70 23.58 3.91
N VAL A 185 20.68 22.34 3.43
CA VAL A 185 21.16 21.97 2.07
C VAL A 185 20.01 21.88 1.04
N ALA A 186 18.77 22.21 1.40
CA ALA A 186 17.62 22.01 0.52
C ALA A 186 17.22 23.30 -0.26
N PRO A 187 17.17 23.27 -1.62
CA PRO A 187 16.76 24.43 -2.41
C PRO A 187 15.32 24.85 -2.14
N LEU A 188 15.04 26.16 -2.21
CA LEU A 188 13.76 26.78 -1.84
C LEU A 188 12.54 26.15 -2.57
N SER A 189 12.71 25.79 -3.84
CA SER A 189 11.68 25.14 -4.68
C SER A 189 11.38 23.68 -4.26
N ALA A 190 12.30 23.01 -3.59
CA ALA A 190 12.06 21.72 -2.95
C ALA A 190 11.29 21.89 -1.62
N ARG A 191 11.50 23.02 -0.93
CA ARG A 191 10.84 23.36 0.34
C ARG A 191 9.33 23.61 0.17
N LEU A 192 8.92 24.34 -0.88
CA LEU A 192 7.51 24.57 -1.20
C LEU A 192 6.78 23.27 -1.57
N ARG A 193 7.34 22.46 -2.47
CA ARG A 193 6.77 21.15 -2.83
C ARG A 193 6.69 20.19 -1.64
N ALA A 194 7.68 20.22 -0.75
CA ALA A 194 7.65 19.43 0.48
C ALA A 194 6.57 19.93 1.45
N ARG A 195 6.32 21.24 1.53
CA ARG A 195 5.27 21.82 2.37
C ARG A 195 3.87 21.43 1.89
N THR A 196 3.59 21.55 0.60
CA THR A 196 2.29 21.13 0.03
C THR A 196 2.03 19.64 0.26
N ARG A 197 3.05 18.79 0.07
CA ARG A 197 2.94 17.35 0.35
C ARG A 197 2.66 17.10 1.83
N ARG A 198 3.40 17.75 2.73
CA ARG A 198 3.19 17.61 4.18
C ARG A 198 1.78 18.03 4.60
N ILE A 199 1.24 19.12 4.06
CA ILE A 199 -0.13 19.56 4.36
C ILE A 199 -1.15 18.54 3.87
N ARG A 200 -0.98 18.02 2.65
CA ARG A 200 -1.85 16.98 2.10
C ARG A 200 -1.80 15.70 2.94
N ASP A 201 -0.60 15.24 3.27
CA ASP A 201 -0.40 14.02 4.04
C ASP A 201 -0.93 14.19 5.48
N PHE A 202 -0.80 15.39 6.05
CA PHE A 202 -1.41 15.74 7.33
C PHE A 202 -2.94 15.72 7.26
N GLY A 203 -3.54 16.32 6.22
CA GLY A 203 -4.99 16.28 6.01
C GLY A 203 -5.52 14.85 5.89
N LEU A 204 -4.82 13.99 5.15
CA LEU A 204 -5.15 12.56 5.06
C LEU A 204 -5.02 11.86 6.42
N ALA A 205 -3.94 12.12 7.16
CA ALA A 205 -3.72 11.51 8.48
C ALA A 205 -4.79 11.91 9.49
N VAL A 206 -5.20 13.18 9.52
CA VAL A 206 -6.29 13.67 10.37
C VAL A 206 -7.63 13.03 9.98
N LEU A 207 -7.92 12.96 8.68
CA LEU A 207 -9.15 12.34 8.18
C LEU A 207 -9.23 10.85 8.54
N VAL A 208 -8.12 10.11 8.35
CA VAL A 208 -8.03 8.69 8.73
C VAL A 208 -8.15 8.52 10.25
N GLY A 209 -7.42 9.32 11.03
CA GLY A 209 -7.41 9.23 12.48
C GLY A 209 -8.78 9.51 13.09
N LEU A 210 -9.44 10.59 12.66
CA LEU A 210 -10.81 10.91 13.07
C LEU A 210 -11.80 9.86 12.60
N GLY A 211 -11.68 9.38 11.36
CA GLY A 211 -12.53 8.31 10.82
C GLY A 211 -12.44 7.04 11.67
N MET A 212 -11.22 6.60 12.00
CA MET A 212 -10.99 5.45 12.86
C MET A 212 -11.49 5.67 14.29
N ALA A 213 -11.33 6.87 14.84
CA ALA A 213 -11.87 7.22 16.16
C ALA A 213 -13.40 7.14 16.19
N ILE A 214 -14.07 7.69 15.16
CA ILE A 214 -15.52 7.64 14.99
C ILE A 214 -16.00 6.20 14.85
N LEU A 215 -15.35 5.40 13.99
CA LEU A 215 -15.69 4.00 13.79
C LEU A 215 -15.50 3.17 15.06
N SER A 216 -14.37 3.36 15.75
CA SER A 216 -14.10 2.70 17.03
C SER A 216 -15.14 3.06 18.08
N TYR A 217 -15.49 4.34 18.21
CA TYR A 217 -16.54 4.78 19.13
C TYR A 217 -17.92 4.18 18.76
N ALA A 218 -18.28 4.14 17.48
CA ALA A 218 -19.52 3.51 17.03
C ALA A 218 -19.56 2.01 17.33
N MET A 219 -18.44 1.30 17.17
CA MET A 219 -18.36 -0.13 17.48
C MET A 219 -18.39 -0.40 18.99
N LEU A 220 -17.66 0.37 19.79
CA LEU A 220 -17.57 0.18 21.24
C LEU A 220 -18.88 0.48 21.98
N THR A 221 -19.71 1.37 21.42
CA THR A 221 -21.02 1.73 21.98
C THR A 221 -22.13 0.74 21.62
N ARG A 222 -21.91 -0.15 20.65
CA ARG A 222 -22.89 -1.20 20.29
C ARG A 222 -22.93 -2.31 21.34
N GLN A 223 -24.11 -2.91 21.48
CA GLN A 223 -24.28 -4.13 22.27
C GLN A 223 -23.75 -5.32 21.46
N THR A 224 -22.97 -6.18 22.12
CA THR A 224 -22.43 -7.42 21.53
C THR A 224 -23.31 -8.60 21.98
N PRO A 225 -24.20 -9.14 21.12
CA PRO A 225 -25.26 -10.04 21.59
C PRO A 225 -24.80 -11.41 22.08
N ASN A 226 -23.56 -11.83 21.81
CA ASN A 226 -23.06 -13.15 22.17
C ASN A 226 -21.57 -13.10 22.52
N ALA A 227 -21.25 -12.76 23.78
CA ALA A 227 -19.87 -12.70 24.22
C ALA A 227 -19.35 -14.11 24.55
N ILE A 228 -18.52 -14.68 23.66
CA ILE A 228 -17.81 -15.96 23.88
C ILE A 228 -16.86 -15.85 25.10
N SER A 229 -16.61 -14.64 25.61
CA SER A 229 -15.82 -14.42 26.83
C SER A 229 -16.35 -15.20 28.04
N SER A 230 -17.66 -15.38 28.19
CA SER A 230 -18.23 -16.17 29.30
C SER A 230 -17.86 -17.66 29.19
N PHE A 231 -17.78 -18.19 27.97
CA PHE A 231 -17.30 -19.55 27.71
C PHE A 231 -15.84 -19.70 28.15
N TYR A 232 -14.95 -18.79 27.72
CA TYR A 232 -13.53 -18.87 28.11
C TYR A 232 -13.32 -18.68 29.61
N LEU A 233 -14.03 -17.73 30.24
CA LEU A 233 -13.92 -17.50 31.68
C LEU A 233 -14.38 -18.72 32.50
N SER A 234 -15.47 -19.36 32.10
CA SER A 234 -16.00 -20.55 32.79
C SER A 234 -15.19 -21.83 32.52
N ARG A 235 -14.48 -21.90 31.39
CA ARG A 235 -13.74 -23.10 30.97
C ARG A 235 -12.22 -23.04 31.17
N ALA A 236 -11.64 -21.86 31.38
CA ALA A 236 -10.19 -21.69 31.55
C ALA A 236 -9.60 -22.56 32.67
N LEU A 237 -10.21 -22.53 33.87
CA LEU A 237 -9.73 -23.34 34.99
C LEU A 237 -10.07 -24.84 34.86
N PRO A 238 -11.31 -25.26 34.57
CA PRO A 238 -11.66 -26.69 34.54
C PRO A 238 -11.11 -27.44 33.32
N GLN A 239 -10.81 -26.77 32.20
CA GLN A 239 -10.33 -27.42 30.97
C GLN A 239 -8.88 -27.08 30.62
N GLY A 240 -8.40 -25.87 30.93
CA GLY A 240 -7.01 -25.46 30.69
C GLY A 240 -6.12 -25.47 31.93
N GLY A 241 -6.66 -25.76 33.11
CA GLY A 241 -5.86 -25.96 34.33
C GLY A 241 -5.17 -24.72 34.90
N GLY A 242 -5.43 -23.52 34.35
CA GLY A 242 -4.79 -22.27 34.77
C GLY A 242 -5.77 -21.20 35.23
N THR A 243 -5.36 -20.38 36.20
CA THR A 243 -6.12 -19.21 36.67
C THR A 243 -5.92 -17.97 35.79
N ASN A 244 -4.80 -17.90 35.06
CA ASN A 244 -4.56 -16.87 34.07
C ASN A 244 -5.25 -17.24 32.75
N VAL A 245 -6.45 -16.67 32.57
CA VAL A 245 -7.31 -16.91 31.41
C VAL A 245 -6.62 -16.51 30.09
N VAL A 246 -5.77 -15.48 30.09
CA VAL A 246 -5.05 -15.03 28.88
C VAL A 246 -4.02 -16.08 28.47
N ASN A 247 -3.19 -16.53 29.41
CA ASN A 247 -2.18 -17.56 29.13
C ASN A 247 -2.82 -18.89 28.69
N VAL A 248 -3.88 -19.33 29.38
CA VAL A 248 -4.63 -20.54 29.01
C VAL A 248 -5.25 -20.41 27.62
N MET A 249 -5.73 -19.22 27.26
CA MET A 249 -6.25 -18.98 25.91
C MET A 249 -5.16 -19.11 24.85
N LEU A 250 -3.96 -18.57 25.10
CA LEU A 250 -2.85 -18.58 24.15
C LEU A 250 -2.23 -19.97 23.96
N VAL A 251 -2.14 -20.77 25.03
CA VAL A 251 -1.47 -22.08 24.99
C VAL A 251 -2.43 -23.22 24.66
N ASP A 252 -3.63 -23.23 25.25
CA ASP A 252 -4.56 -24.36 25.11
C ASP A 252 -5.64 -24.11 24.06
N PHE A 253 -6.45 -23.05 24.22
CA PHE A 253 -7.60 -22.84 23.34
C PHE A 253 -7.23 -22.35 21.94
N ARG A 254 -6.18 -21.54 21.84
CA ARG A 254 -5.67 -20.95 20.59
C ARG A 254 -4.17 -21.24 20.38
N GLY A 255 -3.70 -22.37 20.93
CA GLY A 255 -2.30 -22.82 20.80
C GLY A 255 -1.79 -22.95 19.36
N PHE A 256 -2.70 -23.16 18.41
CA PHE A 256 -2.32 -23.20 16.99
C PHE A 256 -1.94 -21.82 16.44
N ASP A 257 -2.59 -20.74 16.91
CA ASP A 257 -2.26 -19.38 16.50
C ASP A 257 -0.88 -18.98 17.04
N THR A 258 -0.56 -19.36 18.29
CA THR A 258 0.74 -19.10 18.92
C THR A 258 1.87 -19.97 18.37
N PHE A 259 1.59 -21.20 17.92
CA PHE A 259 2.60 -22.00 17.23
C PHE A 259 3.07 -21.36 15.91
N CYS A 260 2.18 -20.67 15.18
CA CYS A 260 2.53 -20.01 13.93
C CYS A 260 3.14 -18.60 14.11
N GLU A 261 3.03 -17.99 15.29
CA GLU A 261 3.60 -16.66 15.55
C GLU A 261 5.07 -16.71 16.02
N LEU A 262 5.52 -17.85 16.54
CA LEU A 262 6.90 -18.14 17.00
C LEU A 262 7.84 -18.50 15.84
#